data_AF-A0A6L9UH44-F1
#
_entry.id   AF-A0A6L9UH44-F1
#
_cell.length_a   1.000
_cell.length_b   1.000
_cell.length_c   1.000
_cell.angle_alpha   90.00
_cell.angle_beta   90.00
_cell.angle_gamma   90.00
#
_symmetry.space_group_name_H-M   'P 1'
#
loop_
_entity.id
_entity.type
_entity.pdbx_description
1 polymer ?
#
loop_
_entity_poly.entity_id
_entity_poly.type
_entity_poly.pdbx_seq_one_letter_code
_entity_poly.pdbx_strand_id
1 'polypeptide(L)'
;MSKSTIKRLFVICAVASMPFAALAQQSDPPTQTTGPNYSFSVGSRPADIGTGFSIYSATSATADQQFHVQCNCNDFSLAVATCPAPRYECYCSPSASLVCE
;
A
#
# COMPACT_ATOMS: atom_id res chain seq x y z
N MET A 1 -42.12 -5.06 18.08
CA MET A 1 -40.78 -5.70 17.96
C MET A 1 -40.78 -6.69 16.82
N SER A 2 -39.68 -6.65 16.08
CA SER A 2 -39.35 -7.33 14.82
C SER A 2 -39.52 -8.86 14.82
N LYS A 3 -39.92 -9.40 13.66
CA LYS A 3 -39.54 -10.73 13.14
C LYS A 3 -39.35 -10.54 11.64
N SER A 4 -38.22 -10.91 11.04
CA SER A 4 -37.90 -12.26 10.53
C SER A 4 -36.65 -12.05 9.66
N THR A 5 -35.68 -12.95 9.43
CA THR A 5 -35.56 -14.41 9.51
C THR A 5 -34.06 -14.68 9.43
N ILE A 6 -33.50 -15.69 10.11
CA ILE A 6 -32.42 -16.51 9.51
C ILE A 6 -32.34 -17.86 10.24
N LYS A 7 -32.27 -18.88 9.39
CA LYS A 7 -32.32 -20.34 9.59
C LYS A 7 -31.25 -20.81 10.59
N ARG A 8 -31.63 -21.60 11.62
CA ARG A 8 -31.58 -23.09 11.69
C ARG A 8 -30.14 -23.62 11.55
N LEU A 9 -29.57 -24.44 12.44
CA LEU A 9 -30.11 -25.44 13.37
C LEU A 9 -28.98 -25.78 14.36
N PHE A 10 -29.24 -25.81 15.67
CA PHE A 10 -28.32 -26.31 16.71
C PHE A 10 -28.93 -27.59 17.31
N VAL A 11 -28.18 -28.68 17.35
CA VAL A 11 -28.44 -29.92 18.12
C VAL A 11 -27.05 -30.46 18.50
N ILE A 12 -26.42 -30.06 19.62
CA ILE A 12 -26.53 -30.45 21.05
C ILE A 12 -26.21 -31.94 21.34
N CYS A 13 -25.34 -32.11 22.36
CA CYS A 13 -25.05 -33.27 23.24
C CYS A 13 -23.87 -34.17 22.81
N ALA A 14 -22.97 -34.63 23.68
CA ALA A 14 -22.67 -34.37 25.09
C ALA A 14 -21.40 -35.17 25.48
N VAL A 15 -20.81 -34.83 26.64
CA VAL A 15 -19.94 -35.66 27.51
C VAL A 15 -18.49 -35.91 27.08
N ALA A 16 -17.54 -35.26 27.78
CA ALA A 16 -16.49 -35.94 28.58
C ALA A 16 -15.57 -34.91 29.27
N SER A 17 -15.21 -35.26 30.50
CA SER A 17 -14.49 -34.54 31.55
C SER A 17 -12.96 -34.44 31.36
N MET A 18 -12.35 -33.49 32.11
CA MET A 18 -10.92 -33.36 32.54
C MET A 18 -10.08 -32.27 31.83
N PRO A 19 -8.99 -31.75 32.46
CA PRO A 19 -8.94 -30.51 33.22
C PRO A 19 -8.20 -29.37 32.50
N PHE A 20 -8.23 -28.18 33.10
CA PHE A 20 -7.50 -26.97 32.69
C PHE A 20 -6.02 -27.22 32.33
N ALA A 21 -5.65 -26.85 31.11
CA ALA A 21 -4.33 -26.30 30.82
C ALA A 21 -4.54 -25.03 29.99
N ALA A 22 -4.55 -23.89 30.67
CA ALA A 22 -4.48 -22.59 30.02
C ALA A 22 -3.11 -22.48 29.36
N LEU A 23 -3.03 -22.82 28.07
CA LEU A 23 -1.93 -22.35 27.24
C LEU A 23 -2.17 -20.86 27.01
N ALA A 24 -1.59 -20.06 27.90
CA ALA A 24 -1.30 -18.67 27.61
C ALA A 24 -0.44 -18.68 26.34
N GLN A 25 -1.05 -18.44 25.19
CA GLN A 25 -0.33 -18.02 24.00
C GLN A 25 0.22 -16.63 24.32
N GLN A 26 1.42 -16.65 24.89
CA GLN A 26 2.27 -15.49 25.05
C GLN A 26 2.46 -14.91 23.65
N SER A 27 1.68 -13.88 23.37
CA SER A 27 1.83 -13.08 22.17
C SER A 27 3.09 -12.25 22.43
N ASP A 28 4.25 -12.81 22.08
CA ASP A 28 5.46 -12.00 22.04
C ASP A 28 5.17 -10.80 21.12
N PRO A 29 5.32 -9.56 21.59
CA PRO A 29 5.25 -8.42 20.71
C PRO A 29 6.32 -8.62 19.63
N PRO A 30 6.03 -8.36 18.34
CA PRO A 30 7.04 -8.48 17.31
C PRO A 30 8.20 -7.57 17.70
N THR A 31 9.36 -8.17 17.98
CA THR A 31 10.63 -7.49 18.17
C THR A 31 10.83 -6.58 16.98
N GLN A 32 10.58 -5.28 17.16
CA GLN A 32 10.83 -4.27 16.16
C GLN A 32 12.34 -4.15 16.06
N THR A 33 12.92 -4.90 15.12
CA THR A 33 14.34 -4.82 14.78
C THR A 33 14.63 -3.38 14.41
N THR A 34 15.39 -2.68 15.26
CA THR A 34 15.91 -1.33 15.01
C THR A 34 16.95 -1.39 13.88
N GLY A 35 16.48 -1.63 12.66
CA GLY A 35 17.23 -1.31 11.45
C GLY A 35 17.35 0.21 11.31
N PRO A 36 18.28 0.72 10.48
CA PRO A 36 18.33 2.15 10.18
C PRO A 36 16.94 2.58 9.68
N ASN A 37 16.40 3.65 10.25
CA ASN A 37 15.09 4.21 9.88
C ASN A 37 15.18 4.86 8.49
N TYR A 38 15.24 4.03 7.44
CA TYR A 38 15.09 4.50 6.07
C TYR A 38 13.64 4.90 5.85
N SER A 39 13.40 6.19 5.63
CA SER A 39 12.07 6.66 5.26
C SER A 39 11.91 6.46 3.75
N PHE A 40 11.04 5.55 3.35
CA PHE A 40 10.64 5.39 1.96
C PHE A 40 9.26 6.03 1.76
N SER A 41 9.09 6.75 0.66
CA SER A 41 7.79 7.30 0.25
C SER A 41 7.43 6.71 -1.10
N VAL A 42 6.24 6.16 -1.24
CA VAL A 42 5.73 5.67 -2.52
C VAL A 42 4.30 6.16 -2.66
N GLY A 43 3.93 6.59 -3.86
CA GLY A 43 2.56 6.97 -4.16
C GLY A 43 2.27 6.86 -5.64
N SER A 44 0.99 6.98 -5.96
CA SER A 44 0.52 7.06 -7.32
C SER A 44 -0.57 8.11 -7.44
N ARG A 45 -0.72 8.67 -8.64
CA ARG A 45 -1.77 9.63 -8.95
C ARG A 45 -2.16 9.55 -10.43
N PRO A 46 -3.38 9.96 -10.82
CA PRO A 46 -3.75 10.08 -12.22
C PRO A 46 -2.78 10.97 -12.99
N ALA A 47 -2.66 10.77 -14.30
CA ALA A 47 -1.95 11.71 -15.17
C ALA A 47 -2.62 13.10 -15.09
N ASP A 48 -1.82 14.15 -15.13
CA ASP A 48 -2.30 15.54 -15.07
C ASP A 48 -3.04 15.91 -16.36
N ILE A 49 -2.61 15.35 -17.50
CA ILE A 49 -3.28 15.46 -18.79
C ILE A 49 -3.32 14.09 -19.49
N GLY A 50 -4.46 13.74 -20.09
CA GLY A 50 -4.65 12.50 -20.83
C GLY A 50 -5.06 11.32 -19.93
N THR A 51 -4.96 10.09 -20.46
CA THR A 51 -5.39 8.87 -19.75
C THR A 51 -4.20 8.04 -19.35
N GLY A 52 -3.96 7.91 -18.05
CA GLY A 52 -2.84 7.17 -17.49
C GLY A 52 -2.68 7.45 -16.00
N PHE A 53 -1.56 7.02 -15.44
CA PHE A 53 -1.20 7.27 -14.04
C PHE A 53 0.30 7.49 -13.92
N SER A 54 0.71 8.15 -12.85
CA SER A 54 2.10 8.21 -12.43
C SER A 54 2.32 7.47 -11.12
N ILE A 55 3.52 6.93 -10.95
CA ILE A 55 4.00 6.36 -9.70
C ILE A 55 5.26 7.14 -9.33
N TYR A 56 5.39 7.54 -8.07
CA TYR A 56 6.62 8.10 -7.55
C TYR A 56 7.13 7.27 -6.37
N SER A 57 8.44 7.17 -6.23
CA SER A 57 9.12 6.59 -5.09
C SER A 57 10.30 7.44 -4.67
N ALA A 58 10.54 7.53 -3.36
CA ALA A 58 11.70 8.22 -2.81
C ALA A 58 12.30 7.37 -1.71
N THR A 59 13.63 7.29 -1.70
CA THR A 59 14.39 6.60 -0.66
C THR A 59 15.22 7.64 0.07
N SER A 60 14.82 7.98 1.29
CA SER A 60 15.59 8.91 2.13
C SER A 60 16.71 8.15 2.84
N ALA A 61 17.85 8.01 2.17
CA ALA A 61 19.09 7.52 2.80
C ALA A 61 20.06 8.67 3.17
N THR A 62 19.92 9.85 2.55
CA THR A 62 20.81 11.02 2.70
C THR A 62 20.03 12.33 2.49
N ALA A 63 20.68 13.48 2.72
CA ALA A 63 20.11 14.83 2.52
C ALA A 63 19.68 15.13 1.07
N ASP A 64 20.09 14.31 0.10
CA ASP A 64 19.75 14.40 -1.32
C ASP A 64 18.64 13.40 -1.68
N GLN A 65 17.44 13.59 -1.11
CA GLN A 65 16.30 12.72 -1.42
C GLN A 65 15.92 12.84 -2.90
N GLN A 66 16.14 11.76 -3.65
CA GLN A 66 15.74 11.67 -5.06
C GLN A 66 14.37 11.00 -5.19
N PHE A 67 13.51 11.59 -6.02
CA PHE A 67 12.18 11.07 -6.33
C PHE A 67 12.20 10.43 -7.71
N HIS A 68 12.14 9.10 -7.77
CA HIS A 68 11.95 8.39 -9.03
C HIS A 68 10.49 8.42 -9.41
N VAL A 69 10.18 8.97 -10.57
CA VAL A 69 8.81 9.12 -11.06
C VAL A 69 8.68 8.39 -12.39
N GLN A 70 7.59 7.65 -12.55
CA GLN A 70 7.22 6.95 -13.77
C GLN A 70 5.82 7.40 -14.19
N CYS A 71 5.66 7.88 -15.41
CA CYS A 71 4.39 8.25 -16.03
C CYS A 71 4.01 7.14 -17.03
N ASN A 72 2.99 6.36 -16.68
CA ASN A 72 2.48 5.22 -17.45
C ASN A 72 1.15 5.61 -18.10
N CYS A 73 1.13 5.62 -19.43
CA CYS A 73 -0.02 6.05 -20.20
C CYS A 73 -0.79 4.86 -20.79
N ASN A 74 -2.08 5.06 -21.06
CA ASN A 74 -2.96 4.00 -21.54
C ASN A 74 -2.69 3.58 -23.00
N ASP A 75 -1.92 4.39 -23.74
CA ASP A 75 -1.37 4.09 -25.07
C ASP A 75 -0.07 3.26 -25.00
N PHE A 76 0.29 2.77 -23.80
CA PHE A 76 1.52 2.04 -23.50
C PHE A 76 2.82 2.85 -23.59
N SER A 77 2.72 4.17 -23.76
CA SER A 77 3.90 5.03 -23.64
C SER A 77 4.32 5.19 -22.18
N LEU A 78 5.62 5.32 -21.95
CA LEU A 78 6.24 5.43 -20.62
C LEU A 78 7.30 6.52 -20.61
N ALA A 79 7.23 7.41 -19.63
CA ALA A 79 8.28 8.37 -19.34
C ALA A 79 8.77 8.17 -17.89
N VAL A 80 10.08 8.21 -17.68
CA VAL A 80 10.70 8.02 -16.37
C VAL A 80 11.68 9.16 -16.12
N ALA A 81 11.64 9.72 -14.93
CA ALA A 81 12.56 10.77 -14.51
C ALA A 81 12.92 10.63 -13.04
N THR A 82 14.03 11.24 -12.65
CA THR A 82 14.38 11.44 -11.25
C THR A 82 14.27 12.92 -10.94
N CYS A 83 13.33 13.30 -10.10
CA CYS A 83 13.08 14.67 -9.68
C CYS A 83 13.75 14.96 -8.32
N PRO A 84 14.22 16.19 -8.07
CA PRO A 84 14.77 16.60 -6.78
C PRO A 84 13.69 16.79 -5.70
N ALA A 85 12.43 16.90 -6.11
CA ALA A 85 11.27 17.11 -5.26
C ALA A 85 10.10 16.21 -5.72
N PRO A 86 9.07 15.98 -4.87
CA PRO A 86 7.87 15.25 -5.26
C PRO A 86 6.93 16.07 -6.16
N ARG A 87 7.37 17.23 -6.64
CA ARG A 87 6.63 18.10 -7.55
C ARG A 87 7.07 17.78 -8.97
N TYR A 88 6.11 17.28 -9.74
CA TYR A 88 6.29 16.87 -11.12
C TYR A 88 4.93 16.95 -11.82
N GLU A 89 4.92 16.86 -13.13
CA GLU A 89 3.73 16.73 -13.97
C GLU A 89 3.90 15.53 -14.92
N CYS A 90 2.83 14.74 -15.08
CA CYS A 90 2.76 13.58 -15.96
C CYS A 90 1.71 13.81 -17.05
N TYR A 91 2.17 13.77 -18.30
CA TYR A 91 1.37 14.02 -19.49
C TYR A 91 1.24 12.73 -20.30
N CYS A 92 0.02 12.36 -20.65
CA CYS A 92 -0.31 11.19 -21.46
C CYS A 92 -0.99 11.56 -22.79
N SER A 93 -0.78 12.80 -23.26
CA SER A 93 -1.22 13.26 -24.57
C SER A 93 -0.25 14.32 -25.09
N PRO A 94 0.33 14.15 -26.30
CA PRO A 94 0.07 13.09 -27.28
C PRO A 94 0.74 11.73 -26.96
N SER A 95 1.74 11.71 -26.09
CA SER A 95 2.45 10.51 -25.59
C SER A 95 3.01 10.80 -24.20
N ALA A 96 3.50 9.78 -23.50
CA ALA A 96 4.09 9.92 -22.17
C ALA A 96 5.20 10.98 -22.14
N SER A 97 5.04 11.96 -21.28
CA SER A 97 6.03 12.98 -20.96
C SER A 97 5.97 13.30 -19.47
N LEU A 98 7.11 13.67 -18.92
CA LEU A 98 7.27 13.91 -17.48
C LEU A 98 8.16 15.14 -17.30
N VAL A 99 7.67 16.10 -16.52
CA VAL A 99 8.37 17.34 -16.20
C VAL A 99 8.56 17.42 -14.70
N CYS A 100 9.80 17.59 -14.26
CA CYS A 100 10.10 17.87 -12.85
C CYS A 100 10.07 19.38 -12.61
N GLU A 101 9.56 19.81 -11.44
CA GLU A 101 9.59 21.20 -10.99
C GLU A 101 10.73 21.48 -10.01
#